data_AF-A0ABC8CCK1-F1
#
_entry.id   AF-A0ABC8CCK1-F1
#
_cell.length_a   1.000
_cell.length_b   1.000
_cell.length_c   1.000
_cell.angle_alpha   90.00
_cell.angle_beta   90.00
_cell.angle_gamma   90.00
#
_symmetry.space_group_name_H-M   'P 1'
#
loop_
_entity.id
_entity.type
_entity.pdbx_description
1 polymer ?
#
loop_
_entity_poly.entity_id
_entity_poly.type
_entity_poly.pdbx_seq_one_letter_code
_entity_poly.pdbx_strand_id
1 'polypeptide(L)'
;MNTPSPKKMTGRGPFAKRTLRQHILRRLAIVLPLSLMMILLAKTGTLDRLVDSYTFKPASWFDDTALVQHLRLKVTHNGMTHDRPDCLLFVVNGNDAPTASRIDVMEKHSGTCPGPKDDLPKLFTLRVDRLNRIVYSDQGSPGVFHPIP
;
A
#
# COMPACT_ATOMS: atom_id res chain seq x y z
N MET A 1 -6.79 41.55 -66.92
CA MET A 1 -6.24 40.26 -66.42
C MET A 1 -6.11 40.35 -64.91
N ASN A 2 -6.72 39.41 -64.17
CA ASN A 2 -6.21 38.78 -62.95
C ASN A 2 -7.36 38.05 -62.23
N THR A 3 -7.39 36.74 -62.41
CA THR A 3 -8.31 35.82 -61.75
C THR A 3 -7.68 35.37 -60.42
N PRO A 4 -8.34 35.50 -59.25
CA PRO A 4 -7.80 34.95 -58.03
C PRO A 4 -7.99 33.42 -58.02
N SER A 5 -6.88 32.69 -57.92
CA SER A 5 -6.89 31.23 -57.77
C SER A 5 -7.56 30.79 -56.47
N PRO A 6 -8.34 29.69 -56.46
CA PRO A 6 -8.92 29.18 -55.23
C PRO A 6 -7.82 28.52 -54.38
N LYS A 7 -7.59 29.05 -53.17
CA LYS A 7 -6.78 28.39 -52.14
C LYS A 7 -7.41 27.02 -51.84
N LYS A 8 -6.66 25.94 -52.12
CA LYS A 8 -7.00 24.58 -51.67
C LYS A 8 -7.02 24.56 -50.14
N MET A 9 -8.20 24.68 -49.55
CA MET A 9 -8.45 24.31 -48.16
C MET A 9 -8.33 22.79 -48.06
N THR A 10 -7.15 22.30 -47.68
CA THR A 10 -6.99 20.92 -47.20
C THR A 10 -7.58 20.84 -45.80
N GLY A 11 -8.91 20.91 -45.73
CA GLY A 11 -9.68 20.63 -44.53
C GLY A 11 -9.55 19.14 -44.21
N ARG A 12 -8.59 18.80 -43.34
CA ARG A 12 -8.42 17.45 -42.81
C ARG A 12 -9.54 17.23 -41.78
N GLY A 13 -10.70 16.79 -42.26
CA GLY A 13 -11.87 16.50 -41.43
C GLY A 13 -11.60 15.40 -40.39
N PRO A 14 -12.43 15.31 -39.33
CA PRO A 14 -12.23 14.39 -38.20
C PRO A 14 -12.32 12.89 -38.56
N PHE A 15 -12.64 12.55 -39.81
CA PHE A 15 -12.80 11.21 -40.34
C PHE A 15 -11.74 10.81 -41.38
N ALA A 16 -10.54 11.39 -41.35
CA ALA A 16 -9.42 10.83 -42.10
C ALA A 16 -9.17 9.39 -41.61
N LYS A 17 -9.40 8.39 -42.48
CA LYS A 17 -9.21 6.95 -42.19
C LYS A 17 -7.82 6.75 -41.57
N ARG A 18 -7.77 6.62 -40.25
CA ARG A 18 -6.53 6.48 -39.49
C ARG A 18 -5.93 5.13 -39.81
N THR A 19 -4.64 5.11 -40.11
CA THR A 19 -3.94 3.86 -40.41
C THR A 19 -3.82 3.02 -39.14
N LEU A 20 -3.82 1.70 -39.27
CA LEU A 20 -3.70 0.76 -38.16
C LEU A 20 -2.43 1.04 -37.31
N ARG A 21 -1.36 1.52 -37.98
CA ARG A 21 -0.12 2.01 -37.34
C ARG A 21 -0.34 3.20 -36.40
N GLN A 22 -1.17 4.18 -36.75
CA GLN A 22 -1.48 5.31 -35.86
C GLN A 22 -2.28 4.88 -34.63
N HIS A 23 -3.16 3.91 -34.77
CA HIS A 23 -3.89 3.33 -33.64
C HIS A 23 -2.96 2.59 -32.68
N ILE A 24 -2.03 1.79 -33.21
CA ILE A 24 -1.03 1.07 -32.42
C ILE A 24 -0.11 2.04 -31.67
N LEU A 25 0.48 3.03 -32.36
CA LEU A 25 1.39 4.00 -31.75
C LEU A 25 0.72 4.80 -30.63
N ARG A 26 -0.53 5.23 -30.82
CA ARG A 26 -1.28 5.95 -29.79
C ARG A 26 -1.62 5.08 -28.59
N ARG A 27 -1.96 3.79 -28.81
CA ARG A 27 -2.19 2.85 -27.71
C ARG A 27 -0.90 2.57 -26.95
N LEU A 28 0.23 2.35 -27.63
CA LEU A 28 1.54 2.20 -26.99
C LEU A 28 1.93 3.42 -26.16
N ALA A 29 1.72 4.63 -26.69
CA ALA A 29 2.02 5.87 -25.97
C ALA A 29 1.20 6.05 -24.68
N ILE A 30 0.08 5.35 -24.52
CA ILE A 30 -0.76 5.39 -23.30
C ILE A 30 -0.46 4.18 -22.41
N VAL A 31 -0.43 2.98 -22.99
CA VAL A 31 -0.28 1.72 -22.25
C VAL A 31 1.10 1.60 -21.63
N LEU A 32 2.15 2.02 -22.35
CA LEU A 32 3.53 1.87 -21.90
C LEU A 32 3.87 2.74 -20.68
N PRO A 33 3.51 4.04 -20.61
CA PRO A 33 3.73 4.81 -19.37
C PRO A 33 2.83 4.31 -18.22
N LEU A 34 1.59 3.89 -18.50
CA LEU A 34 0.71 3.33 -17.47
C LEU A 34 1.25 2.03 -16.87
N SER A 35 1.77 1.12 -17.69
CA SER A 35 2.35 -0.14 -17.20
C SER A 35 3.61 0.11 -16.38
N LEU A 36 4.49 1.01 -16.84
CA LEU A 36 5.67 1.44 -16.08
C LEU A 36 5.29 2.06 -14.73
N MET A 37 4.27 2.92 -14.72
CA MET A 37 3.75 3.51 -13.48
C MET A 37 3.24 2.43 -12.52
N MET A 38 2.47 1.45 -13.00
CA MET A 38 1.98 0.34 -12.17
C MET A 38 3.12 -0.51 -11.59
N ILE A 39 4.17 -0.78 -12.38
CA ILE A 39 5.35 -1.52 -11.91
C ILE A 39 6.07 -0.75 -10.79
N LEU A 40 6.24 0.57 -10.96
CA LEU A 40 6.86 1.43 -9.94
C LEU A 40 6.03 1.49 -8.66
N LEU A 41 4.70 1.63 -8.77
CA LEU A 41 3.79 1.66 -7.62
C LEU A 41 3.80 0.33 -6.85
N ALA A 42 3.83 -0.79 -7.57
CA ALA A 42 3.93 -2.12 -6.95
C ALA A 42 5.29 -2.32 -6.24
N LYS A 43 6.40 -1.87 -6.84
CA LYS A 43 7.74 -2.04 -6.24
C LYS A 43 7.96 -1.18 -5.00
N THR A 44 7.29 -0.03 -4.93
CA THR A 44 7.41 0.91 -3.80
C THR A 44 6.43 0.62 -2.66
N GLY A 45 5.51 -0.36 -2.80
CA GLY A 45 4.48 -0.65 -1.80
C GLY A 45 3.42 0.45 -1.65
N THR A 46 3.43 1.46 -2.53
CA THR A 46 2.45 2.55 -2.51
C THR A 46 1.06 2.07 -2.92
N LEU A 47 0.99 1.08 -3.81
CA LEU A 47 -0.27 0.46 -4.23
C LEU A 47 -0.95 -0.27 -3.06
N ASP A 48 -0.19 -1.03 -2.26
CA ASP A 48 -0.71 -1.77 -1.11
C ASP A 48 -1.32 -0.82 -0.06
N ARG A 49 -0.68 0.33 0.17
CA ARG A 49 -1.20 1.39 1.06
C ARG A 49 -2.51 2.00 0.56
N LEU A 50 -2.58 2.34 -0.73
CA LEU A 50 -3.79 2.95 -1.30
C LEU A 50 -4.96 1.99 -1.21
N VAL A 51 -4.72 0.72 -1.53
CA VAL A 51 -5.72 -0.34 -1.41
C VAL A 51 -6.17 -0.47 0.04
N ASP A 52 -5.23 -0.58 1.00
CA ASP A 52 -5.55 -0.73 2.41
C ASP A 52 -6.36 0.45 2.96
N SER A 53 -5.95 1.69 2.69
CA SER A 53 -6.71 2.88 3.10
C SER A 53 -8.12 2.95 2.51
N TYR A 54 -8.33 2.36 1.34
CA TYR A 54 -9.62 2.34 0.65
C TYR A 54 -10.51 1.19 1.13
N THR A 55 -9.93 0.03 1.49
CA THR A 55 -10.67 -1.17 1.91
C THR A 55 -10.88 -1.25 3.43
N PHE A 56 -10.05 -0.55 4.22
CA PHE A 56 -10.14 -0.56 5.68
C PHE A 56 -11.36 0.24 6.15
N LYS A 57 -12.44 -0.48 6.43
CA LYS A 57 -13.72 0.09 6.89
C LYS A 57 -13.78 0.08 8.42
N PRO A 58 -14.72 0.80 9.05
CA PRO A 58 -14.94 0.71 10.50
C PRO A 58 -15.14 -0.73 11.01
N ALA A 59 -15.75 -1.60 10.20
CA ALA A 59 -15.91 -3.02 10.52
C ALA A 59 -14.57 -3.80 10.54
N SER A 60 -13.57 -3.36 9.76
CA SER A 60 -12.25 -4.00 9.69
C SER A 60 -11.47 -3.93 10.99
N TRP A 61 -11.85 -3.06 11.94
CA TRP A 61 -11.30 -3.04 13.29
C TRP A 61 -11.63 -4.30 14.09
N PHE A 62 -12.69 -5.03 13.72
CA PHE A 62 -13.11 -6.27 14.37
C PHE A 62 -12.64 -7.53 13.63
N ASP A 63 -12.02 -7.36 12.46
CA ASP A 63 -11.42 -8.44 11.69
C ASP A 63 -9.91 -8.45 11.92
N ASP A 64 -9.42 -9.48 12.61
CA ASP A 64 -8.00 -9.60 12.97
C ASP A 64 -7.08 -9.66 11.76
N THR A 65 -7.55 -10.22 10.64
CA THR A 65 -6.74 -10.32 9.42
C THR A 65 -6.58 -8.95 8.78
N ALA A 66 -7.68 -8.22 8.65
CA ALA A 66 -7.66 -6.87 8.10
C ALA A 66 -6.91 -5.89 9.01
N LEU A 67 -7.11 -5.99 10.33
CA LEU A 67 -6.44 -5.16 11.32
C LEU A 67 -4.92 -5.40 11.33
N VAL A 68 -4.48 -6.66 11.34
CA VAL A 68 -3.04 -6.98 11.30
C VAL A 68 -2.39 -6.48 10.01
N GLN A 69 -3.06 -6.63 8.87
CA GLN A 69 -2.53 -6.15 7.61
C GLN A 69 -2.41 -4.62 7.59
N HIS A 70 -3.41 -3.92 8.09
CA HIS A 70 -3.39 -2.46 8.26
C HIS A 70 -2.24 -2.01 9.20
N LEU A 71 -2.12 -2.66 10.36
CA LEU A 71 -1.08 -2.35 11.34
C LEU A 71 0.32 -2.61 10.80
N ARG A 72 0.52 -3.69 10.04
CA ARG A 72 1.79 -4.01 9.38
C ARG A 72 2.27 -2.87 8.49
N LEU A 73 1.38 -2.30 7.69
CA LEU A 73 1.70 -1.16 6.84
C LEU A 73 1.92 0.12 7.67
N LYS A 74 1.10 0.35 8.69
CA LYS A 74 1.19 1.56 9.54
C LYS A 74 2.49 1.62 10.35
N VAL A 75 2.86 0.51 10.99
CA VAL A 75 4.08 0.36 11.80
C VAL A 75 5.34 0.62 10.97
N THR A 76 5.44 0.00 9.79
CA THR A 76 6.60 0.16 8.91
C THR A 76 6.68 1.56 8.31
N HIS A 77 5.53 2.12 7.89
CA HIS A 77 5.47 3.48 7.38
C HIS A 77 5.89 4.53 8.42
N ASN A 78 5.49 4.34 9.67
CA ASN A 78 5.80 5.27 10.75
C ASN A 78 7.24 5.11 11.28
N GLY A 79 8.06 4.24 10.66
CA GLY A 79 9.44 4.02 11.08
C GLY A 79 9.55 3.35 12.44
N MET A 80 8.51 2.61 12.86
CA MET A 80 8.51 1.93 14.16
C MET A 80 9.41 0.68 14.18
N THR A 81 9.85 0.24 13.02
CA THR A 81 10.82 -0.85 12.85
C THR A 81 11.62 -0.59 11.58
N HIS A 82 12.84 -1.13 11.54
CA HIS A 82 13.70 -1.09 10.37
C HIS A 82 13.44 -2.24 9.40
N ASP A 83 12.64 -3.22 9.82
CA ASP A 83 12.31 -4.37 9.02
C ASP A 83 11.22 -4.09 7.99
N ARG A 84 11.26 -4.89 6.92
CA ARG A 84 10.21 -4.89 5.91
C ARG A 84 8.90 -5.45 6.48
N PRO A 85 7.73 -5.01 6.00
CA PRO A 85 6.44 -5.44 6.53
C PRO A 85 6.21 -6.97 6.47
N ASP A 86 6.75 -7.64 5.46
CA ASP A 86 6.68 -9.11 5.27
C ASP A 86 7.56 -9.89 6.27
N CYS A 87 8.51 -9.21 6.91
CA CYS A 87 9.38 -9.73 7.95
C CYS A 87 8.86 -9.46 9.37
N LEU A 88 7.65 -8.93 9.50
CA LEU A 88 6.99 -8.74 10.78
C LEU A 88 5.92 -9.79 11.02
N LEU A 89 6.01 -10.44 12.18
CA LEU A 89 4.99 -11.34 12.69
C LEU A 89 4.15 -10.59 13.72
N PHE A 90 2.83 -10.64 13.55
CA PHE A 90 1.87 -10.06 14.48
C PHE A 90 1.14 -11.21 15.18
N VAL A 91 1.35 -11.34 16.48
CA VAL A 91 0.74 -12.39 17.30
C VAL A 91 -0.39 -11.77 18.11
N VAL A 92 -1.63 -12.09 17.74
CA VAL A 92 -2.84 -11.61 18.43
C VAL A 92 -3.09 -12.47 19.66
N ASN A 93 -3.24 -11.85 20.82
CA ASN A 93 -3.63 -12.56 22.04
C ASN A 93 -5.14 -12.82 22.06
N GLY A 94 -5.53 -14.08 21.83
CA GLY A 94 -6.94 -14.51 21.81
C GLY A 94 -7.64 -14.53 23.16
N ASN A 95 -6.91 -14.31 24.27
CA ASN A 95 -7.50 -14.27 25.62
C ASN A 95 -7.98 -12.87 26.02
N ASP A 96 -7.66 -11.84 25.24
CA ASP A 96 -8.09 -10.48 25.53
C ASP A 96 -9.56 -10.26 25.11
N ALA A 97 -10.16 -9.17 25.61
CA ALA A 97 -11.53 -8.81 25.27
C ALA A 97 -11.69 -8.57 23.75
N PRO A 98 -12.84 -8.89 23.14
CA PRO A 98 -13.06 -8.66 21.71
C PRO A 98 -13.04 -7.18 21.31
N THR A 99 -13.13 -6.27 22.29
CA THR A 99 -13.06 -4.81 22.10
C THR A 99 -11.67 -4.23 22.31
N ALA A 100 -10.76 -4.98 22.94
CA ALA A 100 -9.41 -4.55 23.24
C ALA A 100 -8.44 -5.72 23.13
N SER A 101 -7.53 -5.69 22.15
CA SER A 101 -6.60 -6.80 21.91
C SER A 101 -5.16 -6.35 22.04
N ARG A 102 -4.32 -7.17 22.68
CA ARG A 102 -2.86 -7.02 22.63
C ARG A 102 -2.32 -7.80 21.46
N ILE A 103 -1.45 -7.16 20.70
CA ILE A 103 -0.81 -7.75 19.53
C ILE A 103 0.69 -7.59 19.72
N ASP A 104 1.41 -8.69 19.86
CA ASP A 104 2.87 -8.66 19.92
C ASP A 104 3.44 -8.60 18.51
N VAL A 105 4.33 -7.65 18.28
CA VAL A 105 5.06 -7.49 17.02
C VAL A 105 6.44 -8.09 17.20
N MET A 106 6.76 -9.06 16.36
CA MET A 106 7.98 -9.85 16.44
C MET A 106 8.69 -9.85 15.09
N GLU A 107 10.02 -9.96 15.11
CA GLU A 107 10.81 -10.13 13.89
C GLU A 107 10.70 -11.57 13.40
N LYS A 108 10.48 -11.73 12.09
CA LYS A 108 10.45 -13.03 11.42
C LYS A 108 11.79 -13.22 10.70
N HIS A 109 12.58 -14.19 11.14
CA HIS A 109 13.88 -14.53 10.51
C HIS A 109 13.82 -15.71 9.52
N SER A 110 12.64 -16.01 8.98
CA SER A 110 12.45 -17.11 8.03
C SER A 110 12.24 -16.62 6.59
N GLY A 111 12.68 -17.43 5.61
CA GLY A 111 12.54 -17.12 4.19
C GLY A 111 13.59 -16.13 3.69
N THR A 112 13.17 -14.96 3.22
CA THR A 112 14.05 -13.89 2.68
C THR A 112 14.39 -12.81 3.72
N CYS A 113 13.97 -12.99 4.96
CA CYS A 113 14.16 -12.02 6.02
C CYS A 113 15.51 -12.23 6.73
N PRO A 114 16.25 -11.15 7.06
CA PRO A 114 17.53 -11.23 7.74
C PRO A 114 17.37 -11.69 9.19
N GLY A 115 18.41 -12.26 9.78
CA GLY A 115 18.46 -12.62 11.20
C GLY A 115 18.78 -14.11 11.47
N PRO A 116 19.17 -14.45 12.71
CA PRO A 116 19.39 -15.83 13.13
C PRO A 116 18.05 -16.60 13.13
N LYS A 117 18.02 -17.75 12.46
CA LYS A 117 16.78 -18.52 12.21
C LYS A 117 16.08 -19.06 13.47
N ASP A 118 16.81 -19.15 14.58
CA ASP A 118 16.34 -19.76 15.82
C ASP A 118 15.81 -18.74 16.84
N ASP A 119 15.83 -17.45 16.52
CA ASP A 119 15.33 -16.39 17.39
C ASP A 119 14.12 -15.68 16.78
N LEU A 120 13.14 -15.36 17.62
CA LEU A 120 11.96 -14.57 17.31
C LEU A 120 11.88 -13.45 18.34
N PRO A 121 12.74 -12.41 18.21
CA PRO A 121 12.76 -11.34 19.17
C PRO A 121 11.46 -10.53 19.08
N LYS A 122 10.88 -10.25 20.24
CA LYS A 122 9.74 -9.33 20.34
C LYS A 122 10.25 -7.90 20.25
N LEU A 123 9.71 -7.13 19.30
CA LEU A 123 10.03 -5.72 19.12
C LEU A 123 9.28 -4.84 20.12
N PHE A 124 7.96 -4.96 20.13
CA PHE A 124 7.05 -4.19 20.98
C PHE A 124 5.67 -4.83 20.97
N THR A 125 4.82 -4.40 21.89
CA THR A 125 3.42 -4.77 22.00
C THR A 125 2.54 -3.61 21.56
N LEU A 126 1.54 -3.92 20.75
CA LEU A 126 0.45 -3.01 20.40
C LEU A 126 -0.77 -3.30 21.26
N ARG A 127 -1.41 -2.25 21.77
CA ARG A 127 -2.73 -2.31 22.38
C ARG A 127 -3.73 -1.65 21.46
N VAL A 128 -4.65 -2.44 20.93
CA VAL A 128 -5.68 -1.96 20.02
C VAL A 128 -6.96 -1.75 20.79
N ASP A 129 -7.44 -0.51 20.83
CA ASP A 129 -8.80 -0.17 21.25
C ASP A 129 -9.69 -0.11 20.00
N ARG A 130 -10.48 -1.16 19.80
CA ARG A 130 -11.32 -1.31 18.60
C ARG A 130 -12.54 -0.39 18.65
N LEU A 131 -13.00 -0.03 19.84
CA LEU A 131 -14.15 0.87 20.03
C LEU A 131 -13.78 2.31 19.69
N ASN A 132 -12.67 2.79 20.27
CA ASN A 132 -12.19 4.14 20.03
C ASN A 132 -11.39 4.26 18.73
N ARG A 133 -11.03 3.12 18.10
CA ARG A 133 -10.22 3.05 16.87
C ARG A 133 -8.84 3.68 17.06
N ILE A 134 -8.25 3.42 18.22
CA ILE A 134 -6.94 3.95 18.62
C ILE A 134 -6.01 2.77 18.88
N VAL A 135 -4.76 2.95 18.51
CA VAL A 135 -3.71 1.95 18.73
C VAL A 135 -2.61 2.60 19.55
N TYR A 136 -2.21 1.90 20.60
CA TYR A 136 -1.09 2.29 21.44
C TYR A 136 0.06 1.29 21.25
N SER A 137 1.29 1.74 21.45
CA SER A 137 2.51 0.94 21.35
C SER A 137 3.41 1.26 22.54
N ASP A 138 4.15 0.25 23.00
CA ASP A 138 5.23 0.42 23.98
C ASP A 138 6.63 0.45 23.33
N GLN A 139 6.68 0.77 22.04
CA GLN A 139 7.93 0.90 21.29
C GLN A 139 8.85 1.95 21.94
N GLY A 140 10.09 1.54 22.24
CA GLY A 140 11.09 2.40 22.89
C GLY A 140 10.90 2.59 24.40
N SER A 141 9.78 2.13 24.96
CA SER A 141 9.46 2.23 26.38
C SER A 141 8.65 1.00 26.84
N PRO A 142 9.29 -0.17 27.02
CA PRO A 142 8.59 -1.42 27.34
C PRO A 142 7.65 -1.27 28.54
N GLY A 143 6.37 -1.62 28.33
CA GLY A 143 5.33 -1.50 29.36
C GLY A 143 4.66 -0.13 29.49
N VAL A 144 5.19 0.93 28.87
CA VAL A 144 4.54 2.26 28.80
C VAL A 144 3.97 2.46 27.41
N PHE A 145 2.65 2.53 27.33
CA PHE A 145 1.94 2.59 26.05
C PHE A 145 1.63 4.03 25.63
N HIS A 146 2.04 4.38 24.42
CA HIS A 146 1.83 5.68 23.78
C HIS A 146 1.03 5.51 22.49
N PRO A 147 0.18 6.48 22.10
CA PRO A 147 -0.53 6.39 20.83
C PRO A 147 0.45 6.36 19.66
N ILE A 148 0.21 5.47 18.70
CA ILE A 148 1.04 5.42 17.48
C ILE A 148 0.77 6.66 16.61
N PRO A 149 1.79 7.22 15.95
CA PRO A 149 1.64 8.38 15.08
C PRO A 149 0.78 8.12 13.83
#